data_AF-A0AAD6AR65-F1
#
_entry.id   AF-A0AAD6AR65-F1
#
_cell.length_a   1.000
_cell.length_b   1.000
_cell.length_c   1.000
_cell.angle_alpha   90.00
_cell.angle_beta   90.00
_cell.angle_gamma   90.00
#
_symmetry.space_group_name_H-M   'P 1'
#
loop_
_entity.id
_entity.type
_entity.pdbx_description
1 polymer ?
#
loop_
_entity_poly.entity_id
_entity_poly.type
_entity_poly.pdbx_seq_one_letter_code
_entity_poly.pdbx_strand_id
1 'polypeptide(L)'
;MSQKDLKEAFISNLNGTSLQEVALGSFLAPLCLINRGLILTIYYQANKTLPLPLPLISHLILDFCLLILPLVLSCTVLSSVLHQVILGLTVVSAFVLWYIHHVSIQSAQRNVSTFLKSHVQFKQVPFVTIFRVFVNVKTAISILAVDFSVFPRRYAKAETYGTGVMDFGVGAYVFANALVCPEARGKNISGSKMNHIAKRLMSVWPLVVLGMGRLLSLKMSGYQEHVTEYGVHWNFFFTLAIVRVVASVLLAILPVNKSWLVALLISGCYQFTLETSSLKAFIIHNNDREKDFLHANKEGIFSVLGFVAIYMAGVQLIWFYCFPKDHQAVT
;
A
#
# COMPACT_ATOMS: atom_id res chain seq x y z
N MET A 1 36.19 -10.87 -8.47
CA MET A 1 34.93 -10.12 -8.31
C MET A 1 34.90 -9.55 -6.91
N SER A 2 34.71 -8.25 -6.74
CA SER A 2 34.59 -7.64 -5.41
C SER A 2 33.30 -8.13 -4.74
N GLN A 3 33.26 -8.19 -3.39
CA GLN A 3 32.00 -8.45 -2.66
C GLN A 3 30.89 -7.45 -3.05
N LYS A 4 31.28 -6.25 -3.48
CA LYS A 4 30.37 -5.23 -4.01
C LYS A 4 29.73 -5.68 -5.33
N ASP A 5 30.53 -6.12 -6.29
CA ASP A 5 30.06 -6.57 -7.61
C ASP A 5 29.15 -7.81 -7.50
N LEU A 6 29.43 -8.71 -6.54
CA LEU A 6 28.58 -9.87 -6.27
C LEU A 6 27.23 -9.46 -5.69
N LYS A 7 27.20 -8.46 -4.80
CA LYS A 7 25.96 -7.91 -4.25
C LYS A 7 25.16 -7.16 -5.31
N GLU A 8 25.82 -6.47 -6.22
CA GLU A 8 25.19 -5.76 -7.33
C GLU A 8 24.56 -6.74 -8.33
N ALA A 9 25.32 -7.76 -8.75
CA ALA A 9 24.82 -8.83 -9.60
C ALA A 9 23.62 -9.55 -8.96
N PHE A 10 23.62 -9.72 -7.63
CA PHE A 10 22.55 -10.35 -6.88
C PHE A 10 21.23 -9.57 -6.86
N ILE A 11 21.26 -8.24 -7.03
CA ILE A 11 20.06 -7.38 -6.96
C ILE A 11 19.67 -6.81 -8.33
N SER A 12 20.51 -7.00 -9.37
CA SER A 12 20.24 -6.56 -10.75
C SER A 12 19.44 -7.57 -11.60
N ASN A 13 18.88 -7.13 -12.73
CA ASN A 13 18.23 -7.95 -13.77
C ASN A 13 17.00 -8.74 -13.30
N LEU A 14 16.15 -8.08 -12.51
CA LEU A 14 14.96 -8.69 -11.93
C LEU A 14 13.74 -8.50 -12.86
N ASN A 15 13.22 -9.62 -13.37
CA ASN A 15 12.05 -9.63 -14.28
C ASN A 15 10.70 -9.71 -13.54
N GLY A 16 10.66 -9.59 -12.21
CA GLY A 16 9.43 -9.61 -11.41
C GLY A 16 8.63 -10.92 -11.45
N THR A 17 7.37 -10.85 -11.02
CA THR A 17 6.36 -11.92 -11.09
C THR A 17 5.18 -11.57 -12.00
N SER A 18 4.28 -12.53 -12.21
CA SER A 18 3.00 -12.28 -12.85
C SER A 18 2.06 -11.45 -11.95
N LEU A 19 1.22 -10.63 -12.57
CA LEU A 19 0.22 -9.83 -11.85
C LEU A 19 -0.75 -10.71 -11.03
N GLN A 20 -1.05 -11.91 -11.53
CA GLN A 20 -1.92 -12.87 -10.85
C GLN A 20 -1.33 -13.31 -9.50
N GLU A 21 -0.03 -13.59 -9.44
CA GLU A 21 0.63 -14.00 -8.19
C GLU A 21 0.61 -12.86 -7.16
N VAL A 22 0.88 -11.62 -7.61
CA VAL A 22 0.83 -10.43 -6.75
C VAL A 22 -0.59 -10.18 -6.24
N ALA A 23 -1.59 -10.30 -7.11
CA ALA A 23 -2.99 -10.17 -6.76
C ALA A 23 -3.42 -11.24 -5.74
N LEU A 24 -3.03 -12.50 -5.94
CA LEU A 24 -3.27 -13.57 -4.98
C LEU A 24 -2.63 -13.28 -3.63
N GLY A 25 -1.36 -12.86 -3.62
CA GLY A 25 -0.65 -12.45 -2.41
C GLY A 25 -1.24 -11.23 -1.69
N SER A 26 -2.15 -10.48 -2.32
CA SER A 26 -2.88 -9.38 -1.67
C SER A 26 -4.03 -9.87 -0.78
N PHE A 27 -4.62 -11.04 -1.07
CA PHE A 27 -5.70 -11.62 -0.26
C PHE A 27 -5.23 -12.19 1.09
N LEU A 28 -3.93 -12.45 1.23
CA LEU A 28 -3.37 -13.03 2.44
C LEU A 28 -3.60 -12.15 3.69
N ALA A 29 -3.40 -10.84 3.57
CA ALA A 29 -3.57 -9.91 4.71
C ALA A 29 -5.03 -9.87 5.24
N PRO A 30 -6.06 -9.70 4.38
CA PRO A 30 -7.45 -9.86 4.78
C PRO A 30 -7.76 -11.22 5.43
N LEU A 31 -7.21 -12.32 4.90
CA LEU A 31 -7.44 -13.66 5.47
C LEU A 31 -6.84 -13.79 6.87
N CYS A 32 -5.65 -13.24 7.11
CA CYS A 32 -5.04 -13.20 8.44
C CYS A 32 -5.92 -12.44 9.44
N LEU A 33 -6.49 -11.31 9.02
CA LEU A 33 -7.42 -10.53 9.84
C LEU A 33 -8.69 -11.31 10.16
N ILE A 34 -9.29 -11.97 9.17
CA ILE A 34 -10.50 -12.79 9.35
C ILE A 34 -10.20 -13.92 10.34
N ASN A 35 -9.12 -14.67 10.13
CA ASN A 35 -8.73 -15.77 11.01
C ASN A 35 -8.51 -15.30 12.46
N ARG A 36 -7.87 -14.14 12.67
CA ARG A 36 -7.75 -13.53 13.99
C ARG A 36 -9.13 -13.24 14.61
N GLY A 37 -10.03 -12.62 13.87
CA GLY A 37 -11.38 -12.30 14.34
C GLY A 37 -12.18 -13.56 14.72
N LEU A 38 -12.06 -14.62 13.93
CA LEU A 38 -12.71 -15.90 14.17
C LEU A 38 -12.18 -16.60 15.42
N ILE A 39 -10.86 -16.65 15.61
CA ILE A 39 -10.24 -17.25 16.79
C ILE A 39 -10.68 -16.52 18.07
N LEU A 40 -10.70 -15.18 18.04
CA LEU A 40 -11.18 -14.38 19.18
C LEU A 40 -12.67 -14.63 19.48
N THR A 41 -13.47 -14.86 18.44
CA THR A 41 -14.90 -15.18 18.58
C THR A 41 -15.10 -16.54 19.26
N ILE A 42 -14.34 -17.58 18.87
CA ILE A 42 -14.37 -18.89 19.54
C ILE A 42 -13.96 -18.74 21.01
N TYR A 43 -12.87 -18.02 21.27
CA TYR A 43 -12.38 -17.83 22.65
C TYR A 43 -13.44 -17.17 23.54
N TYR A 44 -14.12 -16.15 23.01
CA TYR A 44 -15.22 -15.50 23.70
C TYR A 44 -16.40 -16.45 23.97
N GLN A 45 -16.76 -17.29 22.99
CA GLN A 45 -17.84 -18.27 23.17
C GLN A 45 -17.50 -19.36 24.21
N ALA A 46 -16.23 -19.79 24.27
CA ALA A 46 -15.79 -20.83 25.19
C ALA A 46 -15.73 -20.34 26.65
N ASN A 47 -15.16 -19.16 26.89
CA ASN A 47 -14.85 -18.70 28.25
C ASN A 47 -15.84 -17.65 28.79
N LYS A 48 -16.76 -17.10 27.97
CA LYS A 48 -17.68 -15.99 28.29
C LYS A 48 -17.02 -14.72 28.88
N THR A 49 -15.70 -14.67 28.93
CA THR A 49 -14.88 -13.56 29.44
C THR A 49 -13.92 -13.08 28.34
N LEU A 50 -13.75 -11.76 28.24
CA LEU A 50 -12.79 -11.09 27.36
C LEU A 50 -11.66 -10.49 28.23
N PRO A 51 -10.34 -10.65 27.97
CA PRO A 51 -9.55 -11.77 27.42
C PRO A 51 -8.47 -12.31 28.43
N LEU A 52 -7.66 -13.29 27.98
CA LEU A 52 -6.52 -14.05 28.62
C LEU A 52 -5.87 -13.52 29.93
N PRO A 53 -5.31 -14.42 30.79
CA PRO A 53 -4.85 -14.11 32.15
C PRO A 53 -3.77 -13.01 32.25
N LEU A 54 -3.09 -12.67 31.15
CA LEU A 54 -2.22 -11.49 31.01
C LEU A 54 -2.57 -10.76 29.69
N PRO A 55 -3.49 -9.78 29.72
CA PRO A 55 -4.19 -9.33 28.51
C PRO A 55 -3.25 -8.71 27.47
N LEU A 56 -2.27 -7.90 27.87
CA LEU A 56 -1.45 -7.15 26.92
C LEU A 56 -0.45 -8.04 26.14
N ILE A 57 0.36 -8.82 26.85
CA ILE A 57 1.42 -9.65 26.25
C ILE A 57 0.80 -10.77 25.42
N SER A 58 -0.25 -11.41 25.93
CA SER A 58 -0.93 -12.47 25.19
C SER A 58 -1.58 -11.97 23.91
N HIS A 59 -2.17 -10.77 23.91
CA HIS A 59 -2.71 -10.19 22.69
C HIS A 59 -1.63 -9.82 21.70
N LEU A 60 -0.51 -9.26 22.16
CA LEU A 60 0.62 -8.95 21.28
C LEU A 60 1.15 -10.22 20.61
N ILE A 61 1.37 -11.30 21.37
CA ILE A 61 1.85 -12.57 20.82
C ILE A 61 0.83 -13.15 19.83
N LEU A 62 -0.46 -13.14 20.16
CA LEU A 62 -1.51 -13.60 19.26
C LEU A 62 -1.56 -12.79 17.96
N ASP A 63 -1.48 -11.47 18.06
CA ASP A 63 -1.49 -10.56 16.92
C ASP A 63 -0.24 -10.74 16.06
N PHE A 64 0.92 -10.93 16.68
CA PHE A 64 2.16 -11.23 15.98
C PHE A 64 2.05 -12.57 15.23
N CYS A 65 1.60 -13.63 15.89
CA CYS A 65 1.49 -14.97 15.32
C CYS A 65 0.45 -15.06 14.20
N LEU A 66 -0.67 -14.32 14.30
CA LEU A 66 -1.77 -14.43 13.33
C LEU A 66 -1.71 -13.37 12.22
N LEU A 67 -1.17 -12.17 12.49
CA LEU A 67 -1.13 -11.08 11.51
C LEU A 67 0.24 -10.88 10.87
N ILE A 68 1.33 -11.00 11.63
CA ILE A 68 2.68 -10.65 11.15
C ILE A 68 3.41 -11.88 10.63
N LEU A 69 3.47 -12.96 11.42
CA LEU A 69 4.21 -14.17 11.08
C LEU A 69 3.79 -14.79 9.73
N PRO A 70 2.50 -14.91 9.37
CA PRO A 70 2.11 -15.47 8.08
C PRO A 70 2.52 -14.58 6.90
N LEU A 71 2.53 -13.26 7.10
CA LEU A 71 3.00 -12.30 6.08
C LEU A 71 4.52 -12.41 5.88
N VAL A 72 5.29 -12.56 6.96
CA VAL A 72 6.74 -12.77 6.87
C VAL A 72 7.04 -14.09 6.15
N LEU A 73 6.42 -15.19 6.58
CA LEU A 73 6.65 -16.52 6.00
C LEU A 73 6.28 -16.57 4.51
N SER A 74 5.14 -16.02 4.13
CA SER A 74 4.71 -15.97 2.72
C SER A 74 5.59 -15.11 1.81
N CYS A 75 6.21 -14.06 2.35
CA CYS A 75 7.15 -13.22 1.61
C CYS A 75 8.59 -13.82 1.60
N THR A 76 8.83 -14.91 2.31
CA THR A 76 10.16 -15.53 2.47
C THR A 76 10.11 -17.02 2.11
N VAL A 77 10.21 -17.92 3.09
CA VAL A 77 10.37 -19.38 2.90
C VAL A 77 9.16 -20.02 2.21
N LEU A 78 7.95 -19.52 2.49
CA LEU A 78 6.69 -20.10 2.01
C LEU A 78 6.23 -19.50 0.66
N SER A 79 7.05 -18.68 0.01
CA SER A 79 6.68 -18.03 -1.24
C SER A 79 6.41 -19.03 -2.36
N SER A 80 7.17 -20.12 -2.44
CA SER A 80 7.03 -21.14 -3.50
C SER A 80 5.66 -21.83 -3.44
N VAL A 81 5.12 -22.00 -2.24
CA VAL A 81 3.83 -22.63 -1.94
C VAL A 81 2.75 -21.64 -1.51
N LEU A 82 2.88 -20.35 -1.88
CA LEU A 82 1.96 -19.28 -1.50
C LEU A 82 0.48 -19.63 -1.79
N HIS A 83 0.19 -20.28 -2.91
CA HIS A 83 -1.15 -20.73 -3.26
C HIS A 83 -1.74 -21.71 -2.24
N GLN A 84 -0.92 -22.68 -1.79
CA GLN A 84 -1.33 -23.67 -0.79
C GLN A 84 -1.54 -23.03 0.58
N VAL A 85 -0.72 -22.03 0.93
CA VAL A 85 -0.86 -21.27 2.19
C VAL A 85 -2.19 -20.51 2.22
N ILE A 86 -2.52 -19.81 1.13
CA ILE A 86 -3.79 -19.08 1.01
C ILE A 86 -4.97 -20.05 1.09
N LEU A 87 -4.93 -21.16 0.34
CA LEU A 87 -5.98 -22.18 0.37
C LEU A 87 -6.14 -22.80 1.76
N GLY A 88 -5.03 -23.13 2.43
CA GLY A 88 -5.08 -23.64 3.80
C GLY A 88 -5.74 -22.66 4.77
N LEU A 89 -5.37 -21.38 4.71
CA LEU A 89 -5.96 -20.34 5.55
C LEU A 89 -7.44 -20.08 5.23
N THR A 90 -7.87 -20.17 3.96
CA THR A 90 -9.28 -20.04 3.60
C THR A 90 -10.10 -21.23 4.11
N VAL A 91 -9.61 -22.46 3.96
CA VAL A 91 -10.27 -23.67 4.47
C VAL A 91 -10.40 -23.62 5.99
N VAL A 92 -9.34 -23.23 6.71
CA VAL A 92 -9.40 -23.04 8.17
C VAL A 92 -10.44 -21.98 8.53
N SER A 93 -10.45 -20.84 7.84
CA SER A 93 -11.42 -19.78 8.10
C SER A 93 -12.87 -20.25 7.87
N ALA A 94 -13.11 -21.03 6.80
CA ALA A 94 -14.42 -21.56 6.45
C ALA A 94 -14.89 -22.62 7.46
N PHE A 95 -14.01 -23.52 7.89
CA PHE A 95 -14.31 -24.52 8.90
C PHE A 95 -14.65 -23.88 10.24
N VAL A 96 -13.86 -22.89 10.66
CA VAL A 96 -14.13 -22.15 11.90
C VAL A 96 -15.44 -21.37 11.81
N LEU A 97 -15.71 -20.71 10.68
CA LEU A 97 -16.99 -20.04 10.45
C LEU A 97 -18.16 -21.02 10.52
N TRP A 98 -18.04 -22.19 9.91
CA TRP A 98 -19.05 -23.24 9.96
C TRP A 98 -19.27 -23.74 11.38
N TYR A 99 -18.20 -23.99 12.14
CA TYR A 99 -18.28 -24.39 13.55
C TYR A 99 -18.96 -23.31 14.40
N ILE A 100 -18.52 -22.04 14.28
CA ILE A 100 -19.14 -20.92 14.97
C ILE A 100 -20.62 -20.83 14.58
N HIS A 101 -20.98 -20.96 13.31
CA HIS A 101 -22.37 -20.90 12.88
C HIS A 101 -23.21 -22.04 13.48
N HIS A 102 -22.67 -23.26 13.52
CA HIS A 102 -23.36 -24.41 14.10
C HIS A 102 -23.61 -24.27 15.61
N VAL A 103 -22.58 -23.85 16.37
CA VAL A 103 -22.67 -23.60 17.83
C VAL A 103 -23.47 -22.33 18.15
N SER A 104 -23.32 -21.31 17.30
CA SER A 104 -24.03 -20.04 17.42
C SER A 104 -25.51 -20.23 17.12
N ILE A 105 -25.96 -21.00 16.12
CA ILE A 105 -27.40 -21.27 15.90
C ILE A 105 -28.10 -21.76 17.17
N GLN A 106 -27.43 -22.56 18.00
CA GLN A 106 -27.97 -23.00 19.31
C GLN A 106 -28.05 -21.88 20.37
N SER A 107 -27.30 -20.78 20.24
CA SER A 107 -27.26 -19.64 21.18
C SER A 107 -27.69 -18.27 20.60
N ALA A 108 -27.87 -18.17 19.27
CA ALA A 108 -27.93 -16.94 18.48
C ALA A 108 -29.31 -16.34 18.32
N GLN A 109 -30.38 -17.05 18.66
CA GLN A 109 -31.73 -16.48 18.61
C GLN A 109 -31.91 -15.25 19.52
N ARG A 110 -30.98 -14.98 20.46
CA ARG A 110 -31.13 -13.91 21.45
C ARG A 110 -30.20 -12.70 21.31
N ASN A 111 -29.04 -12.79 20.63
CA ASN A 111 -27.99 -11.75 20.66
C ASN A 111 -27.61 -11.12 19.30
N VAL A 112 -27.93 -11.74 18.16
CA VAL A 112 -27.55 -11.22 16.83
C VAL A 112 -28.29 -9.92 16.47
N SER A 113 -29.55 -9.80 16.89
CA SER A 113 -30.34 -8.59 16.70
C SER A 113 -29.78 -7.39 17.48
N THR A 114 -29.15 -7.61 18.63
CA THR A 114 -28.53 -6.56 19.45
C THR A 114 -27.17 -6.14 18.90
N PHE A 115 -26.38 -7.06 18.33
CA PHE A 115 -25.10 -6.76 17.68
C PHE A 115 -25.28 -6.03 16.34
N LEU A 116 -26.22 -6.47 15.50
CA LEU A 116 -26.56 -5.77 14.24
C LEU A 116 -27.12 -4.37 14.47
N LYS A 117 -27.77 -4.13 15.63
CA LYS A 117 -28.21 -2.81 16.07
C LYS A 117 -27.12 -1.98 16.74
N SER A 118 -25.99 -2.58 17.11
CA SER A 118 -24.87 -1.85 17.70
C SER A 118 -24.13 -1.07 16.61
N HIS A 119 -24.51 0.19 16.44
CA HIS A 119 -23.73 1.11 15.63
C HIS A 119 -22.45 1.45 16.37
N VAL A 120 -21.36 0.77 16.02
CA VAL A 120 -20.05 1.20 16.49
C VAL A 120 -19.67 2.48 15.74
N GLN A 121 -19.99 3.62 16.36
CA GLN A 121 -19.69 4.98 15.92
C GLN A 121 -18.17 5.19 15.94
N PHE A 122 -17.46 4.65 14.96
CA PHE A 122 -16.06 4.99 14.77
C PHE A 122 -15.96 6.36 14.08
N LYS A 123 -15.29 7.32 14.73
CA LYS A 123 -14.86 8.58 14.07
C LYS A 123 -13.93 8.34 12.87
N GLN A 124 -13.38 7.13 12.74
CA GLN A 124 -12.46 6.72 11.69
C GLN A 124 -13.07 5.57 10.90
N VAL A 125 -12.77 5.51 9.60
CA VAL A 125 -13.24 4.42 8.74
C VAL A 125 -12.34 3.17 8.96
N PRO A 126 -12.83 2.09 9.62
CA PRO A 126 -11.96 1.02 10.11
C PRO A 126 -11.18 0.29 9.01
N PHE A 127 -11.80 0.07 7.84
CA PHE A 127 -11.12 -0.60 6.71
C PHE A 127 -9.91 0.20 6.21
N VAL A 128 -9.99 1.54 6.22
CA VAL A 128 -8.89 2.42 5.78
C VAL A 128 -7.71 2.27 6.72
N THR A 129 -7.96 2.23 8.03
CA THR A 129 -6.92 2.00 9.04
C THR A 129 -6.26 0.65 8.85
N ILE A 130 -7.06 -0.41 8.70
CA ILE A 130 -6.56 -1.78 8.50
C ILE A 130 -5.72 -1.89 7.22
N PHE A 131 -6.22 -1.36 6.11
CA PHE A 131 -5.50 -1.35 4.83
C PHE A 131 -4.14 -0.65 4.96
N ARG A 132 -4.09 0.53 5.60
CA ARG A 132 -2.84 1.27 5.83
C ARG A 132 -1.85 0.50 6.70
N VAL A 133 -2.34 -0.16 7.75
CA VAL A 133 -1.49 -0.99 8.63
C VAL A 133 -0.86 -2.12 7.82
N PHE A 134 -1.65 -2.88 7.07
CA PHE A 134 -1.11 -4.00 6.28
C PHE A 134 -0.17 -3.54 5.17
N VAL A 135 -0.47 -2.44 4.48
CA VAL A 135 0.45 -1.87 3.49
C VAL A 135 1.78 -1.50 4.15
N ASN A 136 1.76 -0.79 5.27
CA ASN A 136 2.99 -0.41 6.00
C ASN A 136 3.77 -1.63 6.51
N VAL A 137 3.10 -2.60 7.11
CA VAL A 137 3.72 -3.84 7.60
C VAL A 137 4.36 -4.61 6.45
N LYS A 138 3.61 -4.83 5.34
CA LYS A 138 4.14 -5.54 4.17
C LYS A 138 5.32 -4.79 3.55
N THR A 139 5.27 -3.45 3.48
CA THR A 139 6.41 -2.65 3.00
C THR A 139 7.62 -2.78 3.92
N ALA A 140 7.44 -2.78 5.24
CA ALA A 140 8.54 -2.93 6.18
C ALA A 140 9.18 -4.32 6.07
N ILE A 141 8.36 -5.38 5.98
CA ILE A 141 8.84 -6.74 5.75
C ILE A 141 9.64 -6.81 4.45
N SER A 142 9.11 -6.30 3.33
CA SER A 142 9.81 -6.35 2.04
C SER A 142 11.11 -5.55 2.03
N ILE A 143 11.13 -4.34 2.59
CA ILE A 143 12.34 -3.49 2.63
C ILE A 143 13.42 -4.14 3.49
N LEU A 144 13.06 -4.76 4.61
CA LEU A 144 14.04 -5.45 5.47
C LEU A 144 14.49 -6.78 4.85
N ALA A 145 13.60 -7.49 4.16
CA ALA A 145 13.88 -8.83 3.64
C ALA A 145 14.67 -8.81 2.32
N VAL A 146 14.56 -7.76 1.50
CA VAL A 146 15.11 -7.74 0.12
C VAL A 146 16.62 -7.99 0.06
N ASP A 147 17.37 -7.56 1.07
CA ASP A 147 18.82 -7.74 1.14
C ASP A 147 19.23 -9.19 1.49
N PHE A 148 18.29 -10.04 1.93
CA PHE A 148 18.55 -11.43 2.31
C PHE A 148 18.12 -12.42 1.23
N SER A 149 18.90 -13.49 1.03
CA SER A 149 18.62 -14.57 0.06
C SER A 149 17.28 -15.27 0.26
N VAL A 150 16.73 -15.22 1.48
CA VAL A 150 15.41 -15.79 1.81
C VAL A 150 14.27 -15.04 1.11
N PHE A 151 14.47 -13.78 0.72
CA PHE A 151 13.47 -13.03 -0.05
C PHE A 151 13.55 -13.42 -1.54
N PRO A 152 12.45 -13.91 -2.13
CA PRO A 152 12.42 -14.31 -3.53
C PRO A 152 12.66 -13.11 -4.44
N ARG A 153 13.64 -13.23 -5.34
CA ARG A 153 14.02 -12.18 -6.28
C ARG A 153 12.87 -11.74 -7.20
N ARG A 154 11.94 -12.65 -7.48
CA ARG A 154 10.72 -12.37 -8.25
C ARG A 154 9.78 -11.34 -7.56
N TYR A 155 9.83 -11.20 -6.24
CA TYR A 155 9.04 -10.24 -5.47
C TYR A 155 9.68 -8.86 -5.32
N ALA A 156 10.98 -8.77 -5.61
CA ALA A 156 11.69 -7.51 -5.66
C ALA A 156 11.23 -6.67 -6.86
N LYS A 157 11.70 -5.43 -6.90
CA LYS A 157 11.29 -4.46 -7.91
C LYS A 157 11.68 -4.95 -9.30
N ALA A 158 10.73 -4.94 -10.25
CA ALA A 158 11.02 -5.35 -11.62
C ALA A 158 11.73 -4.21 -12.38
N GLU A 159 12.76 -4.57 -13.15
CA GLU A 159 13.48 -3.60 -13.99
C GLU A 159 12.83 -3.42 -15.37
N THR A 160 12.02 -4.39 -15.81
CA THR A 160 11.39 -4.42 -17.14
C THR A 160 9.86 -4.49 -17.05
N TYR A 161 9.20 -5.36 -17.82
CA TYR A 161 7.73 -5.43 -17.91
C TYR A 161 7.07 -6.29 -16.82
N GLY A 162 7.86 -6.95 -15.97
CA GLY A 162 7.32 -7.75 -14.87
C GLY A 162 6.70 -6.91 -13.76
N THR A 163 5.97 -7.58 -12.87
CA THR A 163 5.38 -6.94 -11.68
C THR A 163 5.87 -7.60 -10.40
N GLY A 164 6.61 -6.86 -9.57
CA GLY A 164 7.02 -7.30 -8.25
C GLY A 164 5.99 -6.97 -7.16
N VAL A 165 6.13 -7.65 -6.01
CA VAL A 165 5.37 -7.30 -4.80
C VAL A 165 5.80 -5.91 -4.29
N MET A 166 7.06 -5.55 -4.47
CA MET A 166 7.56 -4.21 -4.15
C MET A 166 6.95 -3.13 -5.06
N ASP A 167 6.78 -3.38 -6.35
CA ASP A 167 6.11 -2.45 -7.29
C ASP A 167 4.66 -2.17 -6.86
N PHE A 168 3.91 -3.24 -6.57
CA PHE A 168 2.57 -3.12 -6.01
C PHE A 168 2.56 -2.39 -4.67
N GLY A 169 3.53 -2.67 -3.81
CA GLY A 169 3.66 -2.01 -2.50
C GLY A 169 3.79 -0.50 -2.60
N VAL A 170 4.58 0.00 -3.56
CA VAL A 170 4.74 1.43 -3.81
C VAL A 170 3.42 2.07 -4.26
N GLY A 171 2.72 1.44 -5.22
CA GLY A 171 1.40 1.91 -5.67
C GLY A 171 0.35 1.87 -4.56
N ALA A 172 0.30 0.78 -3.79
CA ALA A 172 -0.58 0.62 -2.65
C ALA A 172 -0.30 1.65 -1.55
N TYR A 173 0.96 2.03 -1.34
CA TYR A 173 1.34 3.09 -0.39
C TYR A 173 0.83 4.47 -0.84
N VAL A 174 0.94 4.80 -2.13
CA VAL A 174 0.38 6.05 -2.69
C VAL A 174 -1.14 6.05 -2.55
N PHE A 175 -1.79 4.94 -2.90
CA PHE A 175 -3.23 4.76 -2.74
C PHE A 175 -3.68 4.89 -1.28
N ALA A 176 -2.95 4.26 -0.35
CA ALA A 176 -3.20 4.33 1.08
C ALA A 176 -3.12 5.75 1.64
N ASN A 177 -2.23 6.58 1.10
CA ASN A 177 -2.14 8.00 1.44
C ASN A 177 -3.33 8.79 0.87
N ALA A 178 -3.79 8.47 -0.34
CA ALA A 178 -4.96 9.10 -0.95
C ALA A 178 -6.25 8.85 -0.16
N LEU A 179 -6.41 7.69 0.49
CA LEU A 179 -7.57 7.38 1.35
C LEU A 179 -7.67 8.26 2.62
N VAL A 180 -6.62 9.00 2.96
CA VAL A 180 -6.58 9.91 4.12
C VAL A 180 -6.56 11.38 3.68
N CYS A 181 -6.72 11.62 2.37
CA CYS A 181 -6.84 12.94 1.79
C CYS A 181 -7.98 13.73 2.46
N PRO A 182 -7.70 14.86 3.14
CA PRO A 182 -8.74 15.64 3.80
C PRO A 182 -9.79 16.22 2.85
N GLU A 183 -9.41 16.47 1.59
CA GLU A 183 -10.24 17.02 0.53
C GLU A 183 -11.45 16.12 0.22
N ALA A 184 -11.30 14.80 0.37
CA ALA A 184 -12.38 13.85 0.15
C ALA A 184 -13.27 13.59 1.38
N ARG A 185 -12.89 14.09 2.55
CA ARG A 185 -13.59 13.86 3.82
C ARG A 185 -14.49 15.02 4.24
N GLY A 186 -14.79 15.95 3.33
CA GLY A 186 -15.77 17.02 3.56
C GLY A 186 -15.43 17.96 4.74
N LYS A 187 -14.19 17.98 5.25
CA LYS A 187 -13.82 18.91 6.32
C LYS A 187 -13.96 20.33 5.77
N ASN A 188 -15.00 21.02 6.25
CA ASN A 188 -15.43 22.34 5.82
C ASN A 188 -14.25 23.26 5.50
N ILE A 189 -14.23 23.68 4.23
CA ILE A 189 -13.24 24.58 3.65
C ILE A 189 -13.61 25.99 4.09
N SER A 190 -13.21 26.36 5.30
CA SER A 190 -13.26 27.75 5.75
C SER A 190 -11.88 28.37 5.53
N GLY A 191 -11.70 29.02 4.37
CA GLY A 191 -10.46 29.72 4.01
C GLY A 191 -10.26 29.94 2.51
N SER A 192 -9.34 30.87 2.17
CA SER A 192 -8.92 31.13 0.78
C SER A 192 -8.16 29.92 0.20
N LYS A 193 -8.50 29.52 -1.03
CA LYS A 193 -7.88 28.38 -1.76
C LYS A 193 -6.34 28.43 -1.75
N MET A 194 -5.76 29.63 -1.77
CA MET A 194 -4.30 29.83 -1.82
C MET A 194 -3.61 29.51 -0.48
N ASN A 195 -4.22 29.88 0.67
CA ASN A 195 -3.70 29.51 1.98
C ASN A 195 -3.78 27.99 2.23
N HIS A 196 -4.77 27.33 1.64
CA HIS A 196 -4.85 25.86 1.68
C HIS A 196 -3.72 25.21 0.90
N ILE A 197 -3.45 25.66 -0.33
CA ILE A 197 -2.32 25.17 -1.12
C ILE A 197 -1.00 25.43 -0.38
N ALA A 198 -0.79 26.63 0.17
CA ALA A 198 0.41 26.94 0.95
C ALA A 198 0.58 26.03 2.18
N LYS A 199 -0.50 25.78 2.93
CA LYS A 199 -0.48 24.85 4.09
C LYS A 199 -0.20 23.41 3.68
N ARG A 200 -0.59 23.01 2.47
CA ARG A 200 -0.30 21.69 1.88
C ARG A 200 1.11 21.59 1.35
N LEU A 201 1.66 22.64 0.76
CA LEU A 201 3.08 22.71 0.42
C LEU A 201 3.93 22.59 1.71
N MET A 202 3.50 23.25 2.78
CA MET A 202 4.06 23.09 4.14
C MET A 202 3.79 21.72 4.79
N SER A 203 3.02 20.81 4.20
CA SER A 203 2.92 19.42 4.70
C SER A 203 3.82 18.44 3.93
N VAL A 204 4.49 18.92 2.87
CA VAL A 204 5.38 18.13 2.00
C VAL A 204 6.85 18.26 2.41
N TRP A 205 7.23 19.33 3.12
CA TRP A 205 8.63 19.55 3.56
C TRP A 205 9.26 18.36 4.31
N PRO A 206 8.55 17.58 5.18
CA PRO A 206 9.18 16.45 5.86
C PRO A 206 9.59 15.35 4.89
N LEU A 207 8.83 15.16 3.80
CA LEU A 207 9.17 14.17 2.76
C LEU A 207 10.42 14.61 1.99
N VAL A 208 10.54 15.91 1.70
CA VAL A 208 11.72 16.45 1.02
C VAL A 208 12.96 16.30 1.91
N VAL A 209 12.85 16.57 3.21
CA VAL A 209 13.94 16.37 4.17
C VAL A 209 14.34 14.89 4.28
N LEU A 210 13.37 13.98 4.36
CA LEU A 210 13.65 12.53 4.33
C LEU A 210 14.32 12.09 3.02
N GLY A 211 13.86 12.63 1.89
CA GLY A 211 14.46 12.39 0.58
C GLY A 211 15.92 12.86 0.53
N MET A 212 16.21 14.05 1.04
CA MET A 212 17.58 14.58 1.10
C MET A 212 18.45 13.76 2.06
N GLY A 213 17.93 13.40 3.23
CA GLY A 213 18.63 12.55 4.20
C GLY A 213 18.99 11.19 3.61
N ARG A 214 18.08 10.57 2.84
CA ARG A 214 18.36 9.32 2.10
C ARG A 214 19.49 9.49 1.09
N LEU A 215 19.43 10.53 0.24
CA LEU A 215 20.48 10.79 -0.75
C LEU A 215 21.85 10.99 -0.09
N LEU A 216 21.90 11.80 0.97
CA LEU A 216 23.14 12.05 1.71
C LEU A 216 23.68 10.77 2.35
N SER A 217 22.81 9.99 3.00
CA SER A 217 23.20 8.72 3.63
C SER A 217 23.77 7.72 2.62
N LEU A 218 23.15 7.58 1.45
CA LEU A 218 23.60 6.66 0.40
C LEU A 218 24.93 7.10 -0.21
N LYS A 219 25.08 8.40 -0.52
CA LYS A 219 26.35 8.95 -1.01
C LYS A 219 27.49 8.82 0.01
N MET A 220 27.22 9.02 1.29
CA MET A 220 28.23 8.91 2.36
C MET A 220 28.60 7.46 2.67
N SER A 221 27.65 6.54 2.58
CA SER A 221 27.90 5.10 2.81
C SER A 221 28.52 4.39 1.60
N GLY A 222 28.52 5.01 0.42
CA GLY A 222 28.97 4.38 -0.82
C GLY A 222 28.14 3.14 -1.17
N TYR A 223 26.87 3.12 -0.78
CA TYR A 223 25.94 2.04 -1.08
C TYR A 223 25.55 2.11 -2.56
N GLN A 224 25.52 0.96 -3.24
CA GLN A 224 25.12 0.91 -4.65
C GLN A 224 23.63 1.26 -4.78
N GLU A 225 23.35 2.32 -5.53
CA GLU A 225 21.99 2.72 -5.86
C GLU A 225 21.56 2.04 -7.16
N HIS A 226 20.39 1.39 -7.15
CA HIS A 226 19.76 0.94 -8.38
C HIS A 226 19.27 2.16 -9.15
N VAL A 227 20.13 2.69 -10.01
CA VAL A 227 19.84 3.88 -10.82
C VAL A 227 18.63 3.66 -11.75
N THR A 228 18.36 2.40 -12.10
CA THR A 228 17.19 1.95 -12.87
C THR A 228 15.86 2.13 -12.14
N GLU A 229 15.86 2.32 -10.81
CA GLU A 229 14.61 2.40 -10.05
C GLU A 229 13.93 3.77 -10.08
N TYR A 230 14.72 4.84 -9.98
CA TYR A 230 14.26 6.22 -9.85
C TYR A 230 15.20 7.21 -10.51
N GLY A 231 16.49 6.89 -10.62
CA GLY A 231 17.53 7.77 -11.13
C GLY A 231 18.70 7.95 -10.15
N VAL A 232 19.66 8.77 -10.54
CA VAL A 232 20.91 9.00 -9.78
C VAL A 232 20.70 9.93 -8.58
N HIS A 233 19.75 10.85 -8.67
CA HIS A 233 19.49 11.87 -7.65
C HIS A 233 18.04 11.88 -7.18
N TRP A 234 17.26 10.90 -7.60
CA TRP A 234 15.84 10.82 -7.33
C TRP A 234 15.51 9.63 -6.45
N ASN A 235 14.46 9.78 -5.65
CA ASN A 235 13.98 8.69 -4.82
C ASN A 235 12.45 8.74 -4.67
N PHE A 236 11.91 7.71 -4.02
CA PHE A 236 10.49 7.61 -3.81
C PHE A 236 9.91 8.75 -2.94
N PHE A 237 10.68 9.32 -2.01
CA PHE A 237 10.20 10.44 -1.19
C PHE A 237 9.96 11.70 -2.01
N PHE A 238 10.86 12.03 -2.95
CA PHE A 238 10.64 13.14 -3.89
C PHE A 238 9.46 12.87 -4.83
N THR A 239 9.33 11.64 -5.32
CA THR A 239 8.17 11.24 -6.12
C THR A 239 6.86 11.46 -5.35
N LEU A 240 6.78 10.98 -4.10
CA LEU A 240 5.61 11.14 -3.24
C LEU A 240 5.31 12.61 -2.90
N ALA A 241 6.37 13.41 -2.70
CA ALA A 241 6.25 14.86 -2.49
C ALA A 241 5.57 15.53 -3.70
N ILE A 242 6.05 15.28 -4.91
CA ILE A 242 5.49 15.88 -6.13
C ILE A 242 4.07 15.36 -6.38
N VAL A 243 3.82 14.06 -6.20
CA VAL A 243 2.47 13.48 -6.34
C VAL A 243 1.49 14.19 -5.42
N ARG A 244 1.86 14.44 -4.15
CA ARG A 244 1.00 15.19 -3.22
C ARG A 244 0.74 16.62 -3.69
N VAL A 245 1.76 17.33 -4.18
CA VAL A 245 1.60 18.71 -4.66
C VAL A 245 0.69 18.75 -5.88
N VAL A 246 0.98 17.94 -6.90
CA VAL A 246 0.22 17.88 -8.16
C VAL A 246 -1.22 17.47 -7.88
N ALA A 247 -1.46 16.42 -7.09
CA ALA A 247 -2.80 16.01 -6.71
C ALA A 247 -3.56 17.12 -5.95
N SER A 248 -2.90 17.86 -5.05
CA SER A 248 -3.55 18.98 -4.34
C SER A 248 -3.98 20.09 -5.29
N VAL A 249 -3.13 20.42 -6.28
CA VAL A 249 -3.47 21.43 -7.30
C VAL A 249 -4.63 20.94 -8.17
N LEU A 250 -4.60 19.68 -8.61
CA LEU A 250 -5.69 19.10 -9.40
C LEU A 250 -7.02 19.12 -8.65
N LEU A 251 -7.02 18.77 -7.36
CA LEU A 251 -8.22 18.80 -6.50
C LEU A 251 -8.68 20.21 -6.14
N ALA A 252 -7.82 21.23 -6.27
CA ALA A 252 -8.21 22.63 -6.10
C ALA A 252 -8.95 23.20 -7.32
N ILE A 253 -8.65 22.67 -8.51
CA ILE A 253 -9.23 23.08 -9.80
C ILE A 253 -10.47 22.25 -10.12
N LEU A 254 -10.42 20.94 -9.86
CA LEU A 254 -11.43 19.97 -10.27
C LEU A 254 -12.24 19.45 -9.08
N PRO A 255 -13.55 19.19 -9.25
CA PRO A 255 -14.39 18.66 -8.18
C PRO A 255 -13.98 17.22 -7.83
N VAL A 256 -13.96 16.91 -6.53
CA VAL A 256 -13.55 15.60 -5.99
C VAL A 256 -14.39 14.44 -6.58
N ASN A 257 -15.68 14.65 -6.85
CA ASN A 257 -16.59 13.65 -7.44
C ASN A 257 -16.16 13.18 -8.84
N LYS A 258 -15.41 14.00 -9.58
CA LYS A 258 -14.91 13.64 -10.92
C LYS A 258 -13.46 13.17 -10.91
N SER A 259 -12.89 12.88 -9.74
CA SER A 259 -11.47 12.47 -9.62
C SER A 259 -11.16 11.17 -10.38
N TRP A 260 -12.13 10.25 -10.51
CA TRP A 260 -11.97 9.04 -11.32
C TRP A 260 -11.79 9.32 -12.82
N LEU A 261 -12.49 10.31 -13.38
CA LEU A 261 -12.34 10.71 -14.78
C LEU A 261 -10.93 11.26 -15.02
N VAL A 262 -10.41 12.03 -14.06
CA VAL A 262 -9.04 12.57 -14.12
C VAL A 262 -8.02 11.43 -14.06
N ALA A 263 -8.22 10.44 -13.19
CA ALA A 263 -7.36 9.26 -13.12
C ALA A 263 -7.34 8.49 -14.45
N LEU A 264 -8.51 8.24 -15.04
CA LEU A 264 -8.62 7.56 -16.34
C LEU A 264 -8.01 8.37 -17.47
N LEU A 265 -8.21 9.69 -17.49
CA LEU A 265 -7.65 10.56 -18.51
C LEU A 265 -6.13 10.60 -18.41
N ILE A 266 -5.56 10.78 -17.21
CA ILE A 266 -4.11 10.76 -17.01
C ILE A 266 -3.55 9.38 -17.43
N SER A 267 -4.16 8.29 -16.98
CA SER A 267 -3.70 6.94 -17.31
C SER A 267 -3.79 6.65 -18.81
N GLY A 268 -4.90 7.02 -19.45
CA GLY A 268 -5.14 6.80 -20.87
C GLY A 268 -4.21 7.62 -21.75
N CYS A 269 -4.08 8.93 -21.46
CA CYS A 269 -3.14 9.81 -22.17
C CYS A 269 -1.70 9.34 -21.98
N TYR A 270 -1.31 8.98 -20.76
CA TYR A 270 0.05 8.51 -20.48
C TYR A 270 0.36 7.20 -21.21
N GLN A 271 -0.54 6.22 -21.16
CA GLN A 271 -0.37 4.96 -21.91
C GLN A 271 -0.33 5.19 -23.42
N PHE A 272 -1.19 6.07 -23.94
CA PHE A 272 -1.19 6.42 -25.35
C PHE A 272 0.13 7.07 -25.76
N THR A 273 0.64 8.02 -24.99
CA THR A 273 1.96 8.64 -25.24
C THR A 273 3.08 7.60 -25.18
N LEU A 274 3.04 6.66 -24.23
CA LEU A 274 4.06 5.61 -24.13
C LEU A 274 4.10 4.68 -25.34
N GLU A 275 2.95 4.35 -25.92
CA GLU A 275 2.90 3.44 -27.09
C GLU A 275 3.12 4.17 -28.43
N THR A 276 2.72 5.44 -28.54
CA THR A 276 2.86 6.20 -29.80
C THR A 276 4.17 6.95 -29.95
N SER A 277 4.82 7.32 -28.84
CA SER A 277 6.07 8.08 -28.86
C SER A 277 7.28 7.19 -28.52
N SER A 278 8.48 7.70 -28.81
CA SER A 278 9.74 7.07 -28.39
C SER A 278 10.00 7.14 -26.88
N LEU A 279 9.05 7.65 -26.07
CA LEU A 279 9.20 7.81 -24.62
C LEU A 279 9.44 6.48 -23.90
N LYS A 280 8.79 5.39 -24.34
CA LYS A 280 9.00 4.05 -23.78
C LYS A 280 10.43 3.54 -24.00
N ALA A 281 10.95 3.72 -25.21
CA ALA A 281 12.35 3.40 -25.51
C ALA A 281 13.31 4.30 -24.73
N PHE A 282 12.97 5.59 -24.59
CA PHE A 282 13.73 6.54 -23.79
C PHE A 282 13.80 6.14 -22.31
N ILE A 283 12.70 5.69 -21.70
CA ILE A 283 12.69 5.31 -20.28
C ILE A 283 13.44 3.98 -20.06
N ILE A 284 13.17 2.96 -20.87
CA ILE A 284 13.69 1.60 -20.61
C ILE A 284 15.11 1.38 -21.18
N HIS A 285 15.39 1.84 -22.40
CA HIS A 285 16.60 1.44 -23.14
C HIS A 285 17.69 2.51 -23.21
N ASN A 286 17.40 3.76 -22.83
CA ASN A 286 18.40 4.82 -22.87
C ASN A 286 19.36 4.74 -21.67
N ASN A 287 20.63 4.43 -21.89
CA ASN A 287 21.64 4.39 -20.82
C ASN A 287 22.45 5.70 -20.69
N ASP A 288 22.15 6.72 -21.49
CA ASP A 288 22.86 8.00 -21.47
C ASP A 288 22.42 8.85 -20.27
N ARG A 289 23.03 8.63 -19.10
CA ARG A 289 22.69 9.34 -17.86
C ARG A 289 23.48 10.64 -17.64
N GLU A 290 24.55 10.86 -18.41
CA GLU A 290 25.49 11.98 -18.21
C GLU A 290 25.09 13.28 -18.91
N LYS A 291 24.07 13.24 -19.79
CA LYS A 291 23.70 14.39 -20.62
C LYS A 291 23.04 15.51 -19.83
N ASP A 292 21.97 15.20 -19.10
CA ASP A 292 21.16 16.19 -18.38
C ASP A 292 20.55 15.60 -17.09
N PHE A 293 20.14 16.48 -16.16
CA PHE A 293 19.43 16.08 -14.94
C PHE A 293 18.16 15.26 -15.22
N LEU A 294 17.44 15.55 -16.31
CA LEU A 294 16.27 14.78 -16.74
C LEU A 294 16.66 13.37 -17.16
N HIS A 295 17.74 13.21 -17.92
CA HIS A 295 18.24 11.90 -18.35
C HIS A 295 18.72 11.05 -17.17
N ALA A 296 19.34 11.69 -16.17
CA ALA A 296 19.78 11.03 -14.95
C ALA A 296 18.63 10.52 -14.06
N ASN A 297 17.43 11.12 -14.15
CA ASN A 297 16.29 10.87 -13.25
C ASN A 297 14.96 10.57 -13.97
N LYS A 298 15.04 10.16 -15.23
CA LYS A 298 13.88 9.96 -16.10
C LYS A 298 12.88 8.97 -15.50
N GLU A 299 13.33 7.89 -14.88
CA GLU A 299 12.46 6.84 -14.34
C GLU A 299 11.58 7.42 -13.22
N GLY A 300 12.18 8.17 -12.30
CA GLY A 300 11.49 8.83 -11.21
C GLY A 300 10.53 9.92 -11.68
N ILE A 301 10.95 10.79 -12.60
CA ILE A 301 10.14 11.91 -13.09
C ILE A 301 8.91 11.41 -13.84
N PHE A 302 9.09 10.50 -14.80
CA PHE A 302 7.96 10.00 -15.59
C PHE A 302 7.02 9.10 -14.79
N SER A 303 7.50 8.44 -13.70
CA SER A 303 6.65 7.67 -12.80
C SER A 303 5.61 8.51 -12.04
N VAL A 304 5.86 9.82 -11.85
CA VAL A 304 4.95 10.73 -11.13
C VAL A 304 3.54 10.72 -11.76
N LEU A 305 3.43 10.69 -13.08
CA LEU A 305 2.14 10.70 -13.78
C LEU A 305 1.27 9.49 -13.41
N GLY A 306 1.86 8.30 -13.42
CA GLY A 306 1.19 7.07 -13.00
C GLY A 306 0.76 7.12 -11.52
N PHE A 307 1.65 7.60 -10.64
CA PHE A 307 1.31 7.74 -9.21
C PHE A 307 0.23 8.78 -8.94
N VAL A 308 0.19 9.89 -9.70
CA VAL A 308 -0.91 10.87 -9.61
C VAL A 308 -2.23 10.21 -10.01
N ALA A 309 -2.26 9.40 -11.07
CA ALA A 309 -3.48 8.68 -11.46
C ALA A 309 -3.97 7.73 -10.34
N ILE A 310 -3.06 6.94 -9.74
CA ILE A 310 -3.37 6.06 -8.60
C ILE A 310 -3.89 6.86 -7.41
N TYR A 311 -3.26 8.00 -7.11
CA TYR A 311 -3.69 8.88 -6.03
C TYR A 311 -5.12 9.40 -6.26
N MET A 312 -5.43 9.90 -7.46
CA MET A 312 -6.75 10.40 -7.82
C MET A 312 -7.83 9.30 -7.75
N ALA A 313 -7.50 8.06 -8.15
CA ALA A 313 -8.40 6.92 -7.98
C ALA A 313 -8.70 6.62 -6.50
N GLY A 314 -7.69 6.69 -5.63
CA GLY A 314 -7.87 6.52 -4.19
C GLY A 314 -8.74 7.62 -3.56
N VAL A 315 -8.60 8.85 -4.03
CA VAL A 315 -9.45 9.99 -3.62
C VAL A 315 -10.92 9.75 -3.96
N GLN A 316 -11.24 9.24 -5.16
CA GLN A 316 -12.61 8.88 -5.52
C GLN A 316 -13.19 7.84 -4.56
N LEU A 317 -12.42 6.77 -4.28
CA LEU A 317 -12.90 5.67 -3.44
C LEU A 317 -13.32 6.19 -2.06
N ILE A 318 -12.46 6.97 -1.41
CA ILE A 318 -12.79 7.48 -0.08
C ILE A 318 -13.93 8.50 -0.12
N TRP A 319 -14.02 9.33 -1.18
CA TRP A 319 -15.15 10.25 -1.35
C TRP A 319 -16.49 9.48 -1.42
N PHE A 320 -16.54 8.40 -2.20
CA PHE A 320 -17.73 7.54 -2.30
C PHE A 320 -18.13 6.90 -0.96
N TYR A 321 -17.18 6.54 -0.10
CA TYR A 321 -17.47 5.96 1.22
C TYR A 321 -17.83 6.98 2.30
N CYS A 322 -17.27 8.20 2.23
CA CYS A 322 -17.51 9.26 3.22
C CYS A 322 -18.76 10.08 2.92
N PHE A 323 -19.02 10.44 1.66
CA PHE A 323 -20.11 11.33 1.27
C PHE A 323 -21.55 10.84 1.59
N PRO A 324 -21.91 9.55 1.49
CA PRO A 324 -23.28 9.12 1.81
C PRO A 324 -23.62 9.19 3.30
N LYS A 325 -22.64 9.36 4.20
CA LYS A 325 -22.89 9.44 5.65
C LYS A 325 -23.31 10.82 6.13
N ASP A 326 -22.95 11.88 5.41
CA ASP A 326 -23.25 13.25 5.82
C ASP A 326 -24.70 13.64 5.52
N HIS A 327 -25.36 13.02 4.54
CA HIS A 327 -26.79 13.26 4.25
C HIS A 327 -27.75 12.50 5.17
N GLN A 328 -27.35 11.36 5.73
CA GLN A 328 -28.18 10.62 6.69
C GLN A 328 -28.11 11.18 8.13
N ALA A 329 -27.20 12.10 8.41
CA ALA A 329 -27.07 12.76 9.71
C ALA A 329 -27.87 14.08 9.82
N VAL A 330 -28.55 14.50 8.75
CA VAL A 330 -29.25 15.80 8.64
C VAL A 330 -30.76 15.63 8.37
N THR A 331 -31.27 14.40 8.35
CA THR A 331 -32.71 14.07 8.27
C THR A 331 -33.13 13.27 9.49
#